data_AF-A0A533T897-F1
#
_entry.id   AF-A0A533T897-F1
#
_cell.length_a   1.000
_cell.length_b   1.000
_cell.length_c   1.000
_cell.angle_alpha   90.00
_cell.angle_beta   90.00
_cell.angle_gamma   90.00
#
_symmetry.space_group_name_H-M   'P 1'
#
loop_
_entity.id
_entity.type
_entity.pdbx_description
1 polymer ?
#
loop_
_entity_poly.entity_id
_entity_poly.type
_entity_poly.pdbx_seq_one_letter_code
_entity_poly.pdbx_strand_id
1 'polypeptide(L)'
;MHQTEKGLCSSCGLCSVKSWPVEESMQSCVFKNGWLGEREKKLFGRERSLDDQVEMRFGIAAERFTAQLKSPVSGAQWSGIITRMAMRALEEKLVEGVLSLNRSTDNHFFSVSVLAACRI
;
A
#
# COMPACT_ATOMS: atom_id res chain seq x y z
N MET A 1 -17.01 13.72 19.27
CA MET A 1 -16.50 12.46 18.70
C MET A 1 -17.70 11.66 18.22
N HIS A 2 -17.93 11.60 16.90
CA HIS A 2 -19.09 10.91 16.35
C HIS A 2 -18.85 9.40 16.48
N GLN A 3 -19.54 8.78 17.42
CA GLN A 3 -19.43 7.35 17.70
C GLN A 3 -20.12 6.60 16.56
N THR A 4 -19.35 6.22 15.55
CA THR A 4 -19.78 5.30 14.50
C THR A 4 -19.96 3.93 15.16
N GLU A 5 -21.01 3.19 14.82
CA GLU A 5 -21.17 1.77 15.16
C GLU A 5 -19.83 1.04 15.05
N LYS A 6 -19.56 0.04 15.92
CA LYS A 6 -18.30 -0.73 15.93
C LYS A 6 -18.07 -1.46 14.59
N GLY A 7 -17.62 -0.71 13.58
CA GLY A 7 -17.26 -1.21 12.27
C GLY A 7 -15.87 -1.82 12.28
N LEU A 8 -15.60 -2.66 11.28
CA LEU A 8 -14.26 -3.18 11.06
C LEU A 8 -13.34 -2.04 10.62
N CYS A 9 -12.26 -1.82 11.38
CA CYS A 9 -11.24 -0.83 11.06
C CYS A 9 -9.88 -1.52 11.03
N SER A 10 -9.18 -1.43 9.90
CA SER A 10 -7.81 -1.95 9.76
C SER A 10 -6.73 -0.97 10.19
N SER A 11 -7.11 0.22 10.69
CA SER A 11 -6.17 1.31 11.01
C SER A 11 -5.30 1.75 9.81
N CYS A 12 -5.91 1.88 8.62
CA CYS A 12 -5.21 2.29 7.39
C CYS A 12 -4.67 3.74 7.40
N GLY A 13 -5.01 4.54 8.40
CA GLY A 13 -4.52 5.91 8.59
C GLY A 13 -5.33 7.02 7.93
N LEU A 14 -6.27 6.72 7.02
CA LEU A 14 -7.07 7.75 6.32
C LEU A 14 -7.82 8.69 7.28
N CYS A 15 -8.54 8.12 8.26
CA CYS A 15 -9.29 8.91 9.24
C CYS A 15 -8.39 9.64 10.26
N SER A 16 -7.08 9.38 10.27
CA SER A 16 -6.11 10.06 11.15
C SER A 16 -5.56 11.35 10.55
N VAL A 17 -5.73 11.55 9.23
CA VAL A 17 -5.26 12.75 8.54
C VAL A 17 -6.23 13.91 8.82
N LYS A 18 -5.80 14.86 9.65
CA LYS A 18 -6.65 16.01 10.04
C LYS A 18 -6.90 17.01 8.91
N SER A 19 -6.00 17.07 7.93
CA SER A 19 -6.11 17.97 6.78
C SER A 19 -7.00 17.43 5.66
N TRP A 20 -7.46 16.18 5.76
CA TRP A 20 -8.30 15.54 4.74
C TRP A 20 -9.75 15.49 5.24
N PRO A 21 -10.76 15.87 4.41
CA PRO A 21 -12.16 15.84 4.82
C PRO A 21 -12.61 14.44 5.28
N VAL A 22 -13.33 14.37 6.39
CA VAL A 22 -13.77 13.11 6.98
C VAL A 22 -14.75 12.38 6.05
N GLU A 23 -15.60 13.12 5.37
CA GLU A 23 -16.57 12.61 4.41
C GLU A 23 -15.87 11.84 3.27
N GLU A 24 -14.78 12.40 2.74
CA GLU A 24 -13.97 11.78 1.69
C GLU A 24 -13.23 10.53 2.20
N SER A 25 -12.70 10.59 3.42
CA SER A 25 -12.12 9.41 4.08
C SER A 25 -13.15 8.28 4.20
N MET A 26 -14.40 8.62 4.54
CA MET A 26 -15.48 7.65 4.66
C MET A 26 -15.95 7.09 3.31
N GLN A 27 -15.95 7.88 2.24
CA GLN A 27 -16.21 7.41 0.86
C GLN A 27 -15.06 6.56 0.30
N SER A 28 -13.87 6.70 0.89
CA SER A 28 -12.71 5.88 0.54
C SER A 28 -12.69 4.57 1.32
N CYS A 29 -13.22 4.48 2.54
CA CYS A 29 -13.11 3.27 3.37
C CYS A 29 -13.53 1.97 2.65
N VAL A 30 -12.62 0.98 2.57
CA VAL A 30 -12.89 -0.32 1.93
C VAL A 30 -13.92 -1.15 2.69
N PHE A 31 -13.92 -1.08 4.02
CA PHE A 31 -14.88 -1.81 4.87
C PHE A 31 -16.30 -1.24 4.80
N LYS A 32 -16.43 0.01 4.33
CA LYS A 32 -17.74 0.64 4.13
C LYS A 32 -18.25 0.48 2.70
N ASN A 33 -17.38 0.66 1.71
CA ASN A 33 -17.81 0.84 0.32
C ASN A 33 -17.52 -0.37 -0.57
N GLY A 34 -16.60 -1.27 -0.18
CA GLY A 34 -16.14 -2.37 -1.03
C GLY A 34 -15.34 -1.88 -2.24
N TRP A 35 -14.23 -2.54 -2.57
CA TRP A 35 -13.34 -2.13 -3.65
C TRP A 35 -13.14 -3.26 -4.67
N LEU A 36 -14.07 -3.41 -5.62
CA LEU A 36 -14.00 -4.34 -6.77
C LEU A 36 -14.81 -3.75 -7.95
N GLY A 37 -14.71 -4.35 -9.15
CA GLY A 37 -15.53 -3.94 -10.31
C GLY A 37 -15.12 -2.57 -10.85
N GLU A 38 -15.97 -1.56 -10.71
CA GLU A 38 -15.75 -0.20 -11.23
C GLU A 38 -14.39 0.41 -10.81
N ARG A 39 -13.88 0.09 -9.61
CA ARG A 39 -12.54 0.55 -9.19
C ARG A 39 -11.41 -0.14 -9.98
N GLU A 40 -11.57 -1.40 -10.34
CA GLU A 40 -10.62 -2.12 -11.19
C GLU A 40 -10.65 -1.53 -12.59
N LYS A 41 -11.84 -1.27 -13.14
CA LYS A 41 -11.99 -0.59 -14.42
C LYS A 41 -11.32 0.78 -14.43
N LYS A 42 -11.44 1.56 -13.36
CA LYS A 42 -10.78 2.86 -13.22
C LYS A 42 -9.24 2.77 -13.17
N LEU A 43 -8.69 1.72 -12.53
CA LEU A 43 -7.24 1.56 -12.35
C LEU A 43 -6.56 0.83 -13.52
N PHE A 44 -7.21 -0.18 -14.07
CA PHE A 44 -6.66 -1.12 -15.06
C PHE A 44 -7.34 -1.03 -16.44
N GLY A 45 -8.37 -0.19 -16.60
CA GLY A 45 -9.13 -0.04 -17.84
C GLY A 45 -10.16 -1.14 -18.11
N ARG A 46 -10.20 -2.18 -17.29
CA ARG A 46 -11.15 -3.29 -17.37
C ARG A 46 -11.42 -3.89 -15.99
N GLU A 47 -12.49 -4.67 -15.90
CA GLU A 47 -12.74 -5.53 -14.75
C GLU A 47 -12.06 -6.88 -14.92
N ARG A 48 -12.00 -7.64 -13.82
CA ARG A 48 -11.42 -8.97 -13.83
C ARG A 48 -12.31 -9.96 -14.61
N SER A 49 -11.70 -10.90 -15.31
CA SER A 49 -12.39 -12.01 -15.97
C SER A 49 -12.84 -13.04 -14.94
N LEU A 50 -14.13 -13.35 -14.91
CA LEU A 50 -14.67 -14.41 -14.05
C LEU A 50 -14.33 -15.83 -14.55
N ASP A 51 -14.02 -15.95 -15.85
CA ASP A 51 -13.67 -17.21 -16.50
C ASP A 51 -12.17 -17.56 -16.37
N ASP A 52 -11.34 -16.60 -15.94
CA ASP A 52 -9.92 -16.83 -15.66
C ASP A 52 -9.71 -17.12 -14.16
N GLN A 53 -9.47 -18.38 -13.84
CA GLN A 53 -9.22 -18.83 -12.46
C GLN A 53 -7.96 -18.21 -11.84
N VAL A 54 -6.94 -17.92 -12.65
CA VAL A 54 -5.70 -17.30 -12.17
C VAL A 54 -5.96 -15.83 -11.84
N GLU A 55 -6.67 -15.12 -12.72
CA GLU A 55 -7.06 -13.73 -12.48
C GLU A 55 -8.04 -13.60 -11.31
N MET A 56 -8.99 -14.52 -11.16
CA MET A 56 -9.89 -14.56 -10.00
C MET A 56 -9.15 -14.76 -8.67
N ARG A 57 -8.03 -15.49 -8.68
CA ARG A 57 -7.21 -15.74 -7.49
C ARG A 57 -6.25 -14.60 -7.17
N PHE A 58 -5.61 -14.03 -8.18
CA PHE A 58 -4.48 -13.10 -8.01
C PHE A 58 -4.77 -11.66 -8.44
N GLY A 59 -5.90 -11.40 -9.08
CA GLY A 59 -6.26 -10.11 -9.67
C GLY A 59 -5.62 -9.87 -11.05
N ILE A 60 -5.91 -8.69 -11.60
CA ILE A 60 -5.40 -8.22 -12.89
C ILE A 60 -3.89 -7.93 -12.78
N ALA A 61 -3.08 -8.61 -13.59
CA ALA A 61 -1.64 -8.40 -13.67
C ALA A 61 -1.15 -8.60 -15.11
N ALA A 62 -0.15 -7.82 -15.53
CA ALA A 62 0.49 -7.99 -16.85
C ALA A 62 1.37 -9.25 -16.88
N GLU A 63 2.23 -9.42 -15.88
CA GLU A 63 3.15 -10.54 -15.76
C GLU A 63 3.34 -10.91 -14.28
N ARG A 64 3.82 -12.13 -14.00
CA ARG A 64 4.10 -12.63 -12.65
C ARG A 64 5.45 -13.31 -12.60
N PHE A 65 6.25 -12.96 -11.61
CA PHE A 65 7.61 -13.44 -11.47
C PHE A 65 7.91 -13.86 -10.03
N THR A 66 8.86 -14.78 -9.89
CA THR A 66 9.60 -15.00 -8.65
C THR A 66 10.98 -14.37 -8.80
N ALA A 67 11.41 -13.58 -7.82
CA ALA A 67 12.65 -12.84 -7.91
C ALA A 67 13.37 -12.73 -6.57
N GLN A 68 14.70 -12.58 -6.63
CA GLN A 68 15.57 -12.30 -5.50
C GLN A 68 16.65 -11.30 -5.93
N LEU A 69 17.01 -10.35 -5.07
CA LEU A 69 18.17 -9.50 -5.34
C LEU A 69 19.46 -10.31 -5.28
N LYS A 70 20.34 -10.09 -6.28
CA LYS A 70 21.70 -10.66 -6.28
C LYS A 70 22.51 -10.23 -5.05
N SER A 71 22.30 -9.00 -4.60
CA SER A 71 22.89 -8.44 -3.39
C SER A 71 21.76 -8.01 -2.45
N PRO A 72 21.40 -8.84 -1.46
CA PRO A 72 20.36 -8.52 -0.50
C PRO A 72 20.63 -7.22 0.27
N VAL A 73 19.57 -6.49 0.59
CA VAL A 73 19.65 -5.32 1.47
C VAL A 73 19.75 -5.80 2.92
N SER A 74 20.79 -5.35 3.64
CA SER A 74 20.99 -5.71 5.04
C SER A 74 19.79 -5.29 5.91
N GLY A 75 19.33 -6.18 6.80
CA GLY A 75 18.22 -5.92 7.72
C GLY A 75 16.82 -5.95 7.09
N ALA A 76 16.69 -6.19 5.79
CA ALA A 76 15.40 -6.39 5.14
C ALA A 76 14.79 -7.77 5.49
N GLN A 77 13.46 -7.88 5.43
CA GLN A 77 12.73 -9.12 5.76
C GLN A 77 13.07 -10.31 4.85
N TRP A 78 13.37 -10.02 3.58
CA TRP A 78 13.81 -10.99 2.56
C TRP A 78 15.06 -10.41 1.88
N SER A 79 15.21 -10.59 0.57
CA SER A 79 16.30 -9.93 -0.16
C SER A 79 16.17 -8.40 -0.24
N GLY A 80 15.00 -7.83 0.05
CA GLY A 80 14.82 -6.36 0.10
C GLY A 80 14.41 -5.71 -1.24
N ILE A 81 13.68 -6.44 -2.09
CA ILE A 81 13.22 -5.94 -3.41
C ILE A 81 12.44 -4.63 -3.30
N ILE A 82 11.47 -4.54 -2.38
CA ILE A 82 10.65 -3.33 -2.19
C ILE A 82 11.51 -2.14 -1.78
N THR A 83 12.44 -2.32 -0.83
CA THR A 83 13.38 -1.28 -0.42
C THR A 83 14.23 -0.82 -1.60
N ARG A 84 14.76 -1.75 -2.40
CA ARG A 84 15.57 -1.41 -3.58
C ARG A 84 14.77 -0.64 -4.63
N MET A 85 13.51 -1.01 -4.87
CA MET A 85 12.62 -0.31 -5.80
C MET A 85 12.37 1.13 -5.33
N ALA A 86 12.07 1.33 -4.05
CA ALA A 86 11.88 2.66 -3.46
C ALA A 86 13.15 3.53 -3.58
N MET A 87 14.33 2.96 -3.26
CA MET A 87 15.60 3.65 -3.41
C MET A 87 15.88 4.04 -4.87
N ARG A 88 15.64 3.13 -5.83
CA ARG A 88 15.80 3.42 -7.27
C ARG A 88 14.89 4.55 -7.71
N ALA A 89 13.63 4.53 -7.29
CA ALA A 89 12.67 5.58 -7.65
C ALA A 89 13.11 6.97 -7.18
N LEU A 90 13.71 7.07 -5.98
CA LEU A 90 14.32 8.32 -5.47
C LEU A 90 15.62 8.67 -6.24
N GLU A 91 16.52 7.70 -6.43
CA GLU A 91 17.81 7.88 -7.14
C GLU A 91 17.61 8.37 -8.59
N GLU A 92 16.61 7.80 -9.27
CA GLU A 92 16.24 8.15 -10.65
C GLU A 92 15.28 9.35 -10.72
N LYS A 93 14.89 9.93 -9.58
CA LYS A 93 13.95 11.06 -9.50
C LYS A 93 12.59 10.77 -10.15
N LEU A 94 12.14 9.53 -10.11
CA LEU A 94 10.77 9.15 -10.49
C LEU A 94 9.77 9.66 -9.45
N VAL A 95 10.21 9.82 -8.21
CA VAL A 95 9.44 10.36 -7.09
C VAL A 95 10.31 11.27 -6.23
N GLU A 96 9.69 12.20 -5.52
CA GLU A 96 10.37 13.09 -4.55
C GLU A 96 10.33 12.54 -3.11
N GLY A 97 9.45 11.56 -2.86
CA GLY A 97 9.31 10.93 -1.56
C GLY A 97 8.60 9.59 -1.64
N VAL A 98 8.84 8.74 -0.64
CA VAL A 98 8.25 7.42 -0.48
C VAL A 98 7.59 7.33 0.89
N LEU A 99 6.29 7.03 0.92
CA LEU A 99 5.60 6.68 2.15
C LEU A 99 5.96 5.23 2.53
N SER A 100 6.56 5.05 3.71
CA SER A 100 7.02 3.76 4.20
C SER A 100 6.72 3.60 5.69
N LEU A 101 7.11 2.47 6.26
CA LEU A 101 7.00 2.14 7.68
C LEU A 101 8.40 2.02 8.29
N ASN A 102 8.63 2.70 9.41
CA ASN A 102 9.79 2.50 10.27
C ASN A 102 9.38 1.80 11.56
N ARG A 103 10.35 1.20 12.26
CA ARG A 103 10.14 0.68 13.61
C ARG A 103 9.87 1.84 14.57
N SER A 104 8.90 1.65 15.46
CA SER A 104 8.70 2.57 16.58
C SER A 104 9.92 2.53 17.52
N THR A 105 10.30 3.69 18.05
CA THR A 105 11.37 3.81 19.07
C THR A 105 10.96 3.21 20.40
N ASP A 106 9.66 3.20 20.69
CA ASP A 106 9.14 2.77 21.99
C ASP A 106 8.99 1.25 22.06
N ASN A 107 8.64 0.62 20.93
CA ASN A 107 8.48 -0.83 20.85
C ASN A 107 8.70 -1.33 19.41
N HIS A 108 9.71 -2.18 19.24
CA HIS A 108 10.17 -2.69 17.95
C HIS A 108 9.15 -3.56 17.20
N PHE A 109 8.09 -4.03 17.85
CA PHE A 109 6.99 -4.76 17.19
C PHE A 109 5.96 -3.83 16.53
N PHE A 110 5.99 -2.54 16.83
CA PHE A 110 5.09 -1.56 16.22
C PHE A 110 5.81 -0.75 15.16
N SER A 111 5.05 -0.33 14.15
CA SER A 111 5.52 0.52 13.07
C SER A 111 4.92 1.91 13.13
N VAL A 112 5.69 2.89 12.66
CA VAL A 112 5.24 4.26 12.44
C VAL A 112 5.39 4.61 10.96
N SER A 113 4.40 5.28 10.39
CA SER A 113 4.45 5.76 9.02
C SER A 113 5.43 6.93 8.88
N VAL A 114 6.26 6.91 7.84
CA VAL A 114 7.26 7.93 7.55
C VAL A 114 7.23 8.32 6.07
N LEU A 115 7.46 9.60 5.78
CA LEU A 115 7.73 10.09 4.42
C LEU A 115 9.25 10.20 4.25
N ALA A 116 9.84 9.25 3.53
CA ALA A 116 11.26 9.23 3.24
C ALA A 116 11.56 10.00 1.94
N ALA A 117 12.48 10.97 1.99
CA ALA A 117 12.89 11.78 0.84
C ALA A 117 14.39 11.68 0.52
N CYS A 118 15.14 10.90 1.30
CA CYS A 118 16.54 10.57 1.07
C CYS A 118 16.77 9.07 1.32
N ARG A 119 17.99 8.56 1.06
CA ARG A 119 18.31 7.15 1.35
C ARG A 119 17.98 6.83 2.80
N ILE A 120 17.08 5.86 2.98
CA ILE A 120 16.76 5.22 4.27
C ILE A 120 17.93 4.34 4.68
#